data_AF-A0A957Y9M2-F1
#
_entry.id   AF-A0A957Y9M2-F1
#
_cell.length_a   1.000
_cell.length_b   1.000
_cell.length_c   1.000
_cell.angle_alpha   90.00
_cell.angle_beta   90.00
_cell.angle_gamma   90.00
#
_symmetry.space_group_name_H-M   'P 1'
#
loop_
_entity.id
_entity.type
_entity.pdbx_description
1 polymer ?
#
loop_
_entity_poly.entity_id
_entity_poly.type
_entity_poly.pdbx_seq_one_letter_code
_entity_poly.pdbx_strand_id
1 'polypeptide(L)'
;MAPLIDLSKLNQASFHAAIAKGVRTAWFNLLRGRHNALLSFREVRDILGLYSKHDRGLQYIELDSIVGSVGRERDFSRDFYPKYEHLRWRWERVSQLFRLSGFQPIELYKVGDVYFVLDGHHRVSVSRAHNTGFIEAFVTEYACRIDIDAHDDIKSITNKLNRTRTPSGTFALS
;
A
#
# COMPACT_ATOMS: atom_id res chain seq x y z
N MET A 1 -42.08 -11.54 16.91
CA MET A 1 -40.64 -11.86 17.11
C MET A 1 -39.95 -11.72 15.77
N ALA A 2 -39.15 -10.66 15.57
CA ALA A 2 -38.38 -10.50 14.33
C ALA A 2 -37.23 -11.52 14.32
N PRO A 3 -36.92 -12.19 13.19
CA PRO A 3 -35.80 -13.12 13.15
C PRO A 3 -34.50 -12.33 13.40
N LEU A 4 -33.72 -12.80 14.36
CA LEU A 4 -32.40 -12.26 14.64
C LEU A 4 -31.54 -12.56 13.41
N ILE A 5 -31.39 -11.57 12.53
CA ILE A 5 -30.56 -11.66 11.33
C ILE A 5 -29.15 -12.04 11.79
N ASP A 6 -28.64 -13.17 11.31
CA ASP A 6 -27.29 -13.62 11.58
C ASP A 6 -26.29 -12.67 10.89
N LEU A 7 -25.87 -11.65 11.63
CA LEU A 7 -24.94 -10.61 11.17
C LEU A 7 -23.61 -11.21 10.70
N SER A 8 -23.24 -12.41 11.15
CA SER A 8 -22.02 -13.10 10.69
C SER A 8 -22.14 -13.51 9.22
N LYS A 9 -23.30 -14.01 8.78
CA LYS A 9 -23.55 -14.42 7.40
C LYS A 9 -23.67 -13.24 6.44
N LEU A 10 -24.27 -12.12 6.88
CA LEU A 10 -24.30 -10.88 6.10
C LEU A 10 -22.89 -10.29 5.90
N ASN A 11 -22.03 -10.40 6.92
CA ASN A 11 -20.64 -9.97 6.83
C ASN A 11 -19.82 -10.87 5.89
N GLN A 12 -20.03 -12.19 5.93
CA GLN A 12 -19.31 -13.13 5.09
C GLN A 12 -19.60 -12.94 3.59
N ALA A 13 -20.87 -12.74 3.23
CA ALA A 13 -21.28 -12.48 1.85
C ALA A 13 -20.80 -11.10 1.36
N SER A 14 -20.85 -10.08 2.22
CA SER A 14 -20.36 -8.73 1.88
C SER A 14 -18.83 -8.68 1.76
N PHE A 15 -18.07 -9.44 2.57
CA PHE A 15 -16.63 -9.60 2.40
C PHE A 15 -16.32 -10.25 1.05
N HIS A 16 -16.92 -11.40 0.72
CA HIS A 16 -16.67 -12.04 -0.58
C HIS A 16 -17.10 -11.17 -1.75
N ALA A 17 -18.23 -10.47 -1.69
CA ALA A 17 -18.70 -9.61 -2.77
C ALA A 17 -17.83 -8.35 -2.94
N ALA A 18 -17.43 -7.70 -1.86
CA ALA A 18 -16.58 -6.51 -1.89
C ALA A 18 -15.16 -6.85 -2.32
N ILE A 19 -14.59 -7.94 -1.79
CA ILE A 19 -13.31 -8.48 -2.24
C ILE A 19 -13.44 -8.91 -3.71
N ALA A 20 -14.44 -9.67 -4.13
CA ALA A 20 -14.60 -10.08 -5.53
C ALA A 20 -14.77 -8.89 -6.49
N LYS A 21 -15.49 -7.84 -6.09
CA LYS A 21 -15.64 -6.60 -6.88
C LYS A 21 -14.32 -5.85 -6.98
N GLY A 22 -13.64 -5.64 -5.86
CA GLY A 22 -12.34 -4.96 -5.80
C GLY A 22 -11.24 -5.74 -6.52
N VAL A 23 -11.16 -7.05 -6.27
CA VAL A 23 -10.32 -8.02 -6.96
C VAL A 23 -10.60 -7.97 -8.45
N ARG A 24 -11.84 -8.04 -8.94
CA ARG A 24 -12.10 -7.93 -10.39
C ARG A 24 -11.53 -6.64 -10.99
N THR A 25 -11.81 -5.48 -10.41
CA THR A 25 -11.29 -4.19 -10.88
C THR A 25 -9.76 -4.14 -10.82
N ALA A 26 -9.17 -4.65 -9.73
CA ALA A 26 -7.73 -4.73 -9.54
C ALA A 26 -7.07 -5.72 -10.51
N TRP A 27 -7.69 -6.86 -10.80
CA TRP A 27 -7.26 -7.85 -11.80
C TRP A 27 -7.27 -7.26 -13.21
N PHE A 28 -8.28 -6.44 -13.56
CA PHE A 28 -8.27 -5.68 -14.81
C PHE A 28 -7.07 -4.72 -14.90
N ASN A 29 -6.65 -4.13 -13.78
CA ASN A 29 -5.45 -3.29 -13.71
C ASN A 29 -4.14 -4.10 -13.65
N LEU A 30 -4.17 -5.32 -13.10
CA LEU A 30 -3.03 -6.23 -12.93
C LEU A 30 -2.61 -6.95 -14.21
N LEU A 31 -3.54 -7.19 -15.15
CA LEU A 31 -3.26 -7.75 -16.48
C LEU A 31 -2.23 -6.93 -17.29
N ARG A 32 -1.81 -5.76 -16.80
CA ARG A 32 -0.72 -4.94 -17.32
C ARG A 32 0.69 -5.36 -16.85
N GLY A 33 0.86 -6.51 -16.20
CA GLY A 33 2.19 -7.13 -16.00
C GLY A 33 3.04 -6.57 -14.86
N ARG A 34 2.43 -6.10 -13.77
CA ARG A 34 3.18 -5.61 -12.59
C ARG A 34 3.60 -6.75 -11.66
N HIS A 35 4.78 -6.64 -11.04
CA HIS A 35 5.24 -7.59 -10.02
C HIS A 35 4.21 -7.73 -8.87
N ASN A 36 3.81 -8.97 -8.58
CA ASN A 36 2.58 -9.33 -7.83
C ASN A 36 2.63 -9.14 -6.29
N ALA A 37 3.64 -8.47 -5.73
CA ALA A 37 3.82 -8.34 -4.28
C ALA A 37 3.97 -6.87 -3.83
N LEU A 38 3.55 -6.62 -2.58
CA LEU A 38 3.85 -5.35 -1.91
C LEU A 38 5.35 -5.23 -1.69
N LEU A 39 5.88 -4.02 -1.90
CA LEU A 39 7.28 -3.74 -1.58
C LEU A 39 7.50 -3.79 -0.06
N SER A 40 8.59 -4.42 0.35
CA SER A 40 9.01 -4.36 1.75
C SER A 40 9.74 -3.04 2.00
N PHE A 41 9.22 -2.22 2.91
CA PHE A 41 9.90 -0.99 3.32
C PHE A 41 11.30 -1.27 3.86
N ARG A 42 11.49 -2.39 4.56
CA ARG A 42 12.79 -2.78 5.12
C ARG A 42 13.82 -2.97 4.01
N GLU A 43 13.49 -3.74 2.99
CA GLU A 43 14.39 -3.97 1.84
C GLU A 43 14.72 -2.65 1.12
N VAL A 44 13.70 -1.82 0.84
CA VAL A 44 13.89 -0.52 0.18
C VAL A 44 14.79 0.40 1.00
N ARG A 45 14.54 0.48 2.32
CA ARG A 45 15.34 1.26 3.27
C ARG A 45 16.80 0.81 3.30
N ASP A 46 17.02 -0.50 3.34
CA ASP A 46 18.36 -1.07 3.46
C ASP A 46 19.16 -0.90 2.14
N ILE A 47 18.51 -1.05 0.98
CA ILE A 47 19.13 -0.80 -0.34
C ILE A 47 19.54 0.67 -0.50
N LEU A 48 18.65 1.59 -0.11
CA LEU A 48 18.83 3.02 -0.36
C LEU A 48 19.55 3.76 0.77
N GLY A 49 19.75 3.11 1.92
CA GLY A 49 20.35 3.74 3.10
C GLY A 49 19.50 4.88 3.64
N LEU A 50 18.19 4.65 3.81
CA LEU A 50 17.27 5.69 4.28
C LEU A 50 17.30 5.82 5.81
N TYR A 51 17.84 6.95 6.30
CA TYR A 51 17.96 7.21 7.75
C TYR A 51 17.35 8.55 8.19
N SER A 52 17.38 9.58 7.34
CA SER A 52 16.79 10.89 7.66
C SER A 52 15.27 10.84 7.53
N LYS A 53 14.56 11.22 8.59
CA LYS A 53 13.09 11.22 8.66
C LYS A 53 12.56 12.62 8.91
N HIS A 54 11.45 12.96 8.28
CA HIS A 54 10.73 14.20 8.47
C HIS A 54 9.24 13.90 8.67
N ASP A 55 8.65 14.45 9.74
CA ASP A 55 7.20 14.40 9.90
C ASP A 55 6.55 15.37 8.92
N ARG A 56 5.58 14.88 8.15
CA ARG A 56 4.82 15.64 7.17
C ARG A 56 3.36 15.85 7.58
N GLY A 57 2.98 15.39 8.79
CA GLY A 57 1.66 15.56 9.35
C GLY A 57 0.57 14.79 8.61
N LEU A 58 -0.67 15.25 8.78
CA LEU A 58 -1.88 14.67 8.18
C LEU A 58 -2.02 15.10 6.71
N GLN A 59 -2.25 14.15 5.81
CA GLN A 59 -2.41 14.37 4.37
C GLN A 59 -3.45 13.44 3.75
N TYR A 60 -4.01 13.84 2.62
CA TYR A 60 -4.80 12.97 1.75
C TYR A 60 -3.90 12.34 0.71
N ILE A 61 -3.81 11.00 0.72
CA ILE A 61 -2.89 10.23 -0.12
C ILE A 61 -3.67 9.44 -1.15
N GLU A 62 -3.23 9.52 -2.41
CA GLU A 62 -3.74 8.67 -3.49
C GLU A 62 -3.51 7.20 -3.16
N LEU A 63 -4.55 6.37 -3.27
CA LEU A 63 -4.42 4.94 -2.96
C LEU A 63 -3.41 4.24 -3.88
N ASP A 64 -3.23 4.73 -5.10
CA ASP A 64 -2.35 4.14 -6.11
C ASP A 64 -0.85 4.41 -5.85
N SER A 65 -0.51 5.44 -5.07
CA SER A 65 0.86 5.70 -4.64
C SER A 65 1.27 4.86 -3.41
N ILE A 66 0.31 4.16 -2.78
CA ILE A 66 0.58 3.20 -1.71
C ILE A 66 0.96 1.85 -2.33
N VAL A 67 2.24 1.49 -2.24
CA VAL A 67 2.81 0.34 -2.98
C VAL A 67 3.46 -0.72 -2.10
N GLY A 68 3.64 -0.41 -0.82
CA GLY A 68 4.42 -1.27 0.06
C GLY A 68 3.90 -1.34 1.48
N SER A 69 4.57 -2.16 2.26
CA SER A 69 4.23 -2.41 3.66
C SER A 69 5.47 -2.33 4.53
N VAL A 70 5.26 -1.93 5.77
CA VAL A 70 6.21 -2.11 6.85
C VAL A 70 5.86 -3.41 7.60
N GLY A 71 6.46 -4.54 7.20
CA GLY A 71 6.41 -5.80 7.96
C GLY A 71 5.17 -6.68 7.79
N ARG A 72 4.30 -6.39 6.80
CA ARG A 72 3.07 -7.15 6.51
C ARG A 72 2.87 -7.43 5.01
N GLU A 73 3.90 -7.28 4.20
CA GLU A 73 3.90 -7.51 2.75
C GLU A 73 3.46 -8.94 2.37
N ARG A 74 3.61 -9.92 3.27
CA ARG A 74 3.18 -11.31 3.07
C ARG A 74 1.70 -11.56 3.36
N ASP A 75 1.07 -10.70 4.15
CA ASP A 75 -0.32 -10.84 4.60
C ASP A 75 -1.32 -10.33 3.56
N PHE A 76 -0.86 -9.45 2.67
CA PHE A 76 -1.68 -8.75 1.71
C PHE A 76 -1.15 -8.91 0.28
N SER A 77 -2.04 -8.88 -0.70
CA SER A 77 -1.68 -8.76 -2.11
C SER A 77 -1.15 -7.35 -2.44
N ARG A 78 -0.60 -7.15 -3.65
CA ARG A 78 -0.23 -5.83 -4.19
C ARG A 78 -1.36 -4.80 -4.02
N ASP A 79 -2.60 -5.28 -4.08
CA ASP A 79 -3.79 -4.44 -3.96
C ASP A 79 -4.34 -4.32 -2.54
N PHE A 80 -3.53 -4.66 -1.53
CA PHE A 80 -3.89 -4.66 -0.12
C PHE A 80 -5.08 -5.56 0.22
N TYR A 81 -5.45 -6.53 -0.62
CA TYR A 81 -6.44 -7.54 -0.23
C TYR A 81 -5.80 -8.58 0.70
N PRO A 82 -6.43 -8.92 1.85
CA PRO A 82 -5.92 -9.94 2.75
C PRO A 82 -5.79 -11.28 2.04
N LYS A 83 -4.69 -11.99 2.27
CA LYS A 83 -4.42 -13.32 1.70
C LYS A 83 -4.93 -14.47 2.57
N TYR A 84 -5.12 -14.22 3.86
CA TYR A 84 -5.46 -15.24 4.85
C TYR A 84 -6.83 -15.04 5.48
N GLU A 85 -7.52 -16.14 5.74
CA GLU A 85 -8.89 -16.15 6.27
C GLU A 85 -9.02 -15.47 7.64
N HIS A 86 -8.01 -15.63 8.52
CA HIS A 86 -8.03 -15.03 9.85
C HIS A 86 -8.04 -13.49 9.84
N LEU A 87 -7.68 -12.87 8.71
CA LEU A 87 -7.71 -11.42 8.53
C LEU A 87 -9.13 -10.91 8.16
N ARG A 88 -10.05 -11.80 7.77
CA ARG A 88 -11.41 -11.46 7.35
C ARG A 88 -12.18 -10.72 8.42
N TRP A 89 -12.25 -11.27 9.62
CA TRP A 89 -13.09 -10.70 10.69
C TRP A 89 -12.71 -9.25 11.00
N ARG A 90 -11.40 -8.96 11.02
CA ARG A 90 -10.90 -7.59 11.20
C ARG A 90 -11.28 -6.70 10.02
N TRP A 91 -11.17 -7.20 8.79
CA TRP A 91 -11.58 -6.47 7.60
C TRP A 91 -13.08 -6.11 7.62
N GLU A 92 -13.95 -7.07 7.95
CA GLU A 92 -15.41 -6.88 8.01
C GLU A 92 -15.79 -5.81 9.02
N ARG A 93 -15.13 -5.82 10.19
CA ARG A 93 -15.32 -4.81 11.22
C ARG A 93 -14.90 -3.42 10.74
N VAL A 94 -13.76 -3.32 10.06
CA VAL A 94 -13.29 -2.04 9.49
C VAL A 94 -14.21 -1.55 8.37
N SER A 95 -14.71 -2.46 7.52
CA SER A 95 -15.66 -2.14 6.45
C SER A 95 -17.00 -1.63 6.99
N GLN A 96 -17.48 -2.19 8.09
CA GLN A 96 -18.66 -1.68 8.79
C GLN A 96 -18.43 -0.28 9.35
N LEU A 97 -17.31 -0.07 10.06
CA LEU A 97 -16.95 1.25 10.59
C LEU A 97 -16.86 2.31 9.48
N PHE A 98 -16.23 1.97 8.35
CA PHE A 98 -16.13 2.85 7.19
C PHE A 98 -17.50 3.34 6.72
N ARG A 99 -18.50 2.45 6.61
CA ARG A 99 -19.86 2.82 6.16
C ARG A 99 -20.64 3.67 7.17
N LEU A 100 -20.38 3.51 8.46
CA LEU A 100 -21.15 4.16 9.52
C LEU A 100 -20.57 5.53 9.90
N SER A 101 -19.24 5.61 10.03
CA SER A 101 -18.57 6.76 10.64
C SER A 101 -17.23 7.13 10.02
N GLY A 102 -16.78 6.39 9.00
CA GLY A 102 -15.37 6.45 8.59
C GLY A 102 -14.44 5.79 9.61
N PHE A 103 -13.13 5.98 9.45
CA PHE A 103 -12.11 5.45 10.35
C PHE A 103 -10.97 6.45 10.56
N GLN A 104 -10.17 6.23 11.60
CA GLN A 104 -8.98 7.05 11.88
C GLN A 104 -7.98 7.02 10.71
N PRO A 105 -7.19 8.09 10.52
CA PRO A 105 -6.12 8.13 9.53
C PRO A 105 -5.19 6.91 9.63
N ILE A 106 -4.62 6.52 8.50
CA ILE A 106 -3.57 5.49 8.46
C ILE A 106 -2.20 6.11 8.79
N GLU A 107 -1.19 5.27 8.98
CA GLU A 107 0.19 5.74 9.14
C GLU A 107 1.03 5.25 7.97
N LEU A 108 1.74 6.17 7.32
CA LEU A 108 2.53 5.89 6.14
C LEU A 108 3.98 6.35 6.30
N TYR A 109 4.89 5.57 5.74
CA TYR A 109 6.22 6.02 5.38
C TYR A 109 6.25 6.42 3.91
N LYS A 110 6.77 7.62 3.60
CA LYS A 110 6.99 8.11 2.24
C LYS A 110 8.46 7.96 1.84
N VAL A 111 8.72 7.51 0.61
CA VAL A 111 10.05 7.46 -0.01
C VAL A 111 9.88 7.87 -1.48
N GLY A 112 10.53 8.95 -1.91
CA GLY A 112 10.22 9.51 -3.24
C GLY A 112 8.74 9.86 -3.34
N ASP A 113 8.06 9.36 -4.36
CA ASP A 113 6.63 9.60 -4.60
C ASP A 113 5.72 8.43 -4.19
N VAL A 114 6.27 7.45 -3.46
CA VAL A 114 5.55 6.26 -3.04
C VAL A 114 5.45 6.11 -1.53
N TYR A 115 4.44 5.34 -1.11
CA TYR A 115 4.07 5.16 0.29
C TYR A 115 4.04 3.70 0.72
N PHE A 116 4.42 3.48 1.97
CA PHE A 116 4.48 2.19 2.64
C PHE A 116 3.61 2.24 3.90
N VAL A 117 2.69 1.28 4.02
CA VAL A 117 1.76 1.24 5.17
C VAL A 117 2.48 0.76 6.41
N LEU A 118 2.56 1.64 7.41
CA LEU A 118 3.03 1.34 8.76
C LEU A 118 1.88 0.77 9.61
N ASP A 119 0.75 1.48 9.65
CA ASP A 119 -0.50 1.03 10.27
C ASP A 119 -1.69 1.26 9.35
N GLY A 120 -2.72 0.42 9.47
CA GLY A 120 -3.98 0.61 8.77
C GLY A 120 -4.16 -0.19 7.47
N HIS A 121 -3.45 -1.31 7.27
CA HIS A 121 -3.57 -2.14 6.05
C HIS A 121 -5.01 -2.53 5.69
N HIS A 122 -5.82 -2.87 6.69
CA HIS A 122 -7.25 -3.16 6.46
C HIS A 122 -8.04 -1.92 6.02
N ARG A 123 -7.68 -0.73 6.52
CA ARG A 123 -8.32 0.53 6.13
C ARG A 123 -7.99 0.85 4.67
N VAL A 124 -6.75 0.67 4.25
CA VAL A 124 -6.34 0.75 2.83
C VAL A 124 -7.11 -0.25 1.97
N SER A 125 -7.19 -1.50 2.41
CA SER A 125 -7.94 -2.56 1.71
C SER A 125 -9.42 -2.19 1.51
N VAL A 126 -10.07 -1.69 2.56
CA VAL A 126 -11.47 -1.25 2.54
C VAL A 126 -11.63 -0.05 1.60
N SER A 127 -10.77 0.98 1.70
CA SER A 127 -10.81 2.13 0.80
C SER A 127 -10.68 1.73 -0.67
N ARG A 128 -9.78 0.80 -1.00
CA ARG A 128 -9.65 0.25 -2.37
C ARG A 128 -10.89 -0.52 -2.80
N ALA A 129 -11.47 -1.36 -1.94
CA ALA A 129 -12.71 -2.07 -2.25
C ALA A 129 -13.90 -1.13 -2.50
N HIS A 130 -13.86 0.07 -1.90
CA HIS A 130 -14.87 1.13 -2.06
C HIS A 130 -14.51 2.18 -3.13
N ASN A 131 -13.36 2.06 -3.82
CA ASN A 131 -12.90 2.99 -4.86
C ASN A 131 -12.88 4.47 -4.43
N THR A 132 -12.43 4.77 -3.21
CA THR A 132 -12.44 6.17 -2.70
C THR A 132 -11.39 7.07 -3.37
N GLY A 133 -10.42 6.52 -4.08
CA GLY A 133 -9.31 7.24 -4.73
C GLY A 133 -8.24 7.73 -3.76
N PHE A 134 -8.65 8.30 -2.62
CA PHE A 134 -7.77 8.86 -1.60
C PHE A 134 -8.06 8.28 -0.20
N ILE A 135 -7.10 8.43 0.71
CA ILE A 135 -7.20 8.07 2.13
C ILE A 135 -6.42 9.06 3.00
N GLU A 136 -6.94 9.40 4.18
CA GLU A 136 -6.24 10.24 5.16
C GLU A 136 -5.11 9.47 5.85
N ALA A 137 -3.93 10.08 5.95
CA ALA A 137 -2.75 9.46 6.53
C ALA A 137 -1.87 10.46 7.29
N PHE A 138 -1.30 10.03 8.42
CA PHE A 138 -0.11 10.65 8.97
C PHE A 138 1.13 10.13 8.23
N VAL A 139 1.97 11.05 7.75
CA VAL A 139 3.09 10.73 6.85
C VAL A 139 4.43 11.05 7.51
N THR A 140 5.29 10.04 7.62
CA THR A 140 6.72 10.22 7.90
C THR A 140 7.52 10.01 6.62
N GLU A 141 8.19 11.05 6.14
CA GLU A 141 8.99 11.01 4.92
C GLU A 141 10.44 10.64 5.22
N TYR A 142 10.99 9.71 4.44
CA TYR A 142 12.41 9.38 4.42
C TYR A 142 13.06 10.03 3.21
N ALA A 143 14.11 10.82 3.46
CA ALA A 143 14.82 11.49 2.38
C ALA A 143 15.49 10.46 1.45
N CYS A 144 15.15 10.53 0.17
CA CYS A 144 15.66 9.64 -0.88
C CYS A 144 16.40 10.47 -1.93
N ARG A 145 17.50 9.93 -2.47
CA ARG A 145 18.32 10.59 -3.51
C ARG A 145 17.98 10.15 -4.93
N ILE A 146 17.09 9.16 -5.06
CA ILE A 146 16.62 8.66 -6.34
C ILE A 146 15.12 8.83 -6.42
N ASP A 147 14.62 8.94 -7.63
CA ASP A 147 13.19 8.98 -7.90
C ASP A 147 12.61 7.55 -7.89
N ILE A 148 11.54 7.37 -7.12
CA ILE A 148 10.84 6.10 -6.95
C ILE A 148 9.36 6.33 -7.18
N ASP A 149 8.79 5.55 -8.08
CA ASP A 149 7.40 5.64 -8.49
C ASP A 149 6.65 4.32 -8.26
N ALA A 150 5.33 4.35 -8.46
CA ALA A 150 4.46 3.22 -8.12
C ALA A 150 4.66 1.97 -9.00
N HIS A 151 5.46 2.06 -10.06
CA HIS A 151 5.77 0.97 -10.99
C HIS A 151 7.10 0.30 -10.68
N ASP A 152 7.89 0.89 -9.79
CA ASP A 152 9.15 0.31 -9.37
C ASP A 152 8.97 -1.01 -8.60
N ASP A 153 9.94 -1.89 -8.81
CA ASP A 153 10.20 -3.07 -8.00
C ASP A 153 11.61 -2.98 -7.37
N ILE A 154 11.96 -3.98 -6.56
CA ILE A 154 13.27 -4.00 -5.91
C ILE A 154 14.43 -3.97 -6.92
N LYS A 155 14.28 -4.62 -8.08
CA LYS A 155 15.33 -4.66 -9.11
C LYS A 155 15.47 -3.30 -9.80
N SER A 156 14.36 -2.63 -10.14
CA SER A 156 14.40 -1.31 -10.75
C SER A 156 14.98 -0.27 -9.80
N ILE A 157 14.60 -0.31 -8.51
CA ILE A 157 15.17 0.54 -7.45
C ILE A 157 16.69 0.34 -7.35
N THR A 158 17.13 -0.92 -7.31
CA THR A 158 18.57 -1.26 -7.26
C THR A 158 19.32 -0.73 -8.48
N ASN A 159 18.74 -0.88 -9.68
CA ASN A 159 19.32 -0.38 -10.92
C ASN A 159 19.41 1.15 -10.95
N LYS A 160 18.35 1.85 -10.51
CA LYS A 160 18.32 3.32 -10.39
C LYS A 160 19.43 3.80 -9.45
N LEU A 161 19.60 3.16 -8.29
CA LEU A 161 20.68 3.47 -7.35
C LEU A 161 22.08 3.32 -7.98
N ASN A 162 22.34 2.19 -8.65
CA ASN A 162 23.65 1.94 -9.26
C ASN A 162 24.00 2.96 -10.36
N ARG A 163 23.02 3.44 -11.12
CA ARG A 163 23.22 4.50 -12.12
C ARG A 163 23.65 5.82 -11.47
N THR A 164 23.07 6.19 -10.33
CA THR A 164 23.48 7.42 -9.62
C THR A 164 24.86 7.36 -8.97
N ARG A 165 25.39 6.16 -8.74
CA ARG A 165 26.73 5.95 -8.16
C ARG A 165 27.85 5.91 -9.20
N THR A 166 27.53 5.76 -10.49
CA THR A 166 28.54 5.73 -11.55
C THR A 166 28.94 7.17 -11.87
N PRO A 167 30.18 7.61 -11.62
CA PRO A 167 30.61 8.92 -12.08
C PRO A 167 30.59 8.90 -13.60
N SER A 168 30.00 9.92 -14.22
CA SER A 168 30.26 10.24 -15.63
C SER A 168 31.74 10.58 -15.79
N GLY A 169 32.59 9.56 -15.83
CA GLY A 169 34.03 9.66 -16.02
C GLY A 169 34.38 9.29 -17.45
N THR A 170 34.27 10.24 -18.35
CA THR A 170 35.12 10.28 -19.54
C THR A 170 35.44 11.76 -19.80
N PHE A 171 36.39 12.28 -19.03
CA PHE A 171 37.22 13.37 -19.52
C PHE A 171 38.13 12.77 -20.59
N ALA A 172 37.73 12.91 -21.86
CA ALA A 172 38.66 12.76 -22.97
C ALA A 172 39.57 14.01 -22.94
N LEU A 173 40.77 13.84 -22.38
CA LEU A 173 41.90 14.71 -22.70
C LEU A 173 42.59 14.12 -23.91
N SER A 174 42.50 14.80 -25.05
CA SER A 174 43.40 14.68 -26.20
C SER A 174 43.36 15.99 -26.96
#